data_AF-A0A979FFQ8-F1
#
_entry.id   AF-A0A979FFQ8-F1
#
_cell.length_a   1.000
_cell.length_b   1.000
_cell.length_c   1.000
_cell.angle_alpha   90.00
_cell.angle_beta   90.00
_cell.angle_gamma   90.00
#
_symmetry.space_group_name_H-M   'P 1'
#
loop_
_entity.id
_entity.type
_entity.pdbx_description
1 polymer ?
#
loop_
_entity_poly.entity_id
_entity_poly.type
_entity_poly.pdbx_seq_one_letter_code
_entity_poly.pdbx_strand_id
1 'polypeptide(L)'
;MNERVEINETSKKAYEFYKNKMDSKIESQRRSLEDSLLTSYHSVSKSEAIAAYDKKIQYTRNDASFATAAEVRKSLERNIEELFGTYVEENNNMAMDERFEIDETSKRAYEHYKSKMDSKIEPQRRSLEDSLLNHCHSESKREAIAAYEKKDQYTRNNASFAIAAEARERLERMIEELFGTYAEENNNMAMDERVEIDETSRKAYELNRSKMDSKIESQRRSLEDSLLNSCHLESKCEAIAAYDKINQYTRDDASFVIAAEARESLEKHCSA
;
A
#
# COMPACT_ATOMS: atom_id res chain seq x y z
N MET A 1 -59.26 37.96 -2.21
CA MET A 1 -57.86 37.61 -1.87
C MET A 1 -57.01 38.13 -3.01
N ASN A 2 -55.92 38.85 -2.73
CA ASN A 2 -55.11 39.51 -3.77
C ASN A 2 -54.34 38.43 -4.56
N GLU A 3 -54.58 38.27 -5.87
CA GLU A 3 -53.99 37.21 -6.72
C GLU A 3 -52.46 37.12 -6.60
N ARG A 4 -51.79 38.27 -6.39
CA ARG A 4 -50.34 38.33 -6.14
C ARG A 4 -49.90 37.56 -4.89
N VAL A 5 -50.73 37.57 -3.84
CA VAL A 5 -50.46 36.83 -2.59
C VAL A 5 -50.52 35.33 -2.85
N GLU A 6 -51.49 34.86 -3.64
CA GLU A 6 -51.63 33.44 -3.99
C GLU A 6 -50.51 32.93 -4.89
N ILE A 7 -50.06 33.74 -5.86
CA ILE A 7 -48.89 33.45 -6.71
C ILE A 7 -47.63 33.28 -5.85
N ASN A 8 -47.36 34.22 -4.93
CA ASN A 8 -46.21 34.17 -4.04
C ASN A 8 -46.27 32.96 -3.08
N GLU A 9 -47.44 32.68 -2.50
CA GLU A 9 -47.68 31.52 -1.62
C GLU A 9 -47.42 30.20 -2.37
N THR A 10 -47.83 30.12 -3.63
CA THR A 10 -47.61 28.95 -4.49
C THR A 10 -46.14 28.77 -4.82
N SER A 11 -45.44 29.87 -5.15
CA SER A 11 -43.99 29.86 -5.35
C SER A 11 -43.23 29.36 -4.11
N LYS A 12 -43.62 29.84 -2.92
CA LYS A 12 -43.01 29.39 -1.66
C LYS A 12 -43.21 27.88 -1.45
N LYS A 13 -44.42 27.37 -1.71
CA LYS A 13 -44.71 25.92 -1.59
C LYS A 13 -43.92 25.09 -2.60
N ALA A 14 -43.74 25.58 -3.82
CA ALA A 14 -42.92 24.90 -4.83
C ALA A 14 -41.43 24.88 -4.43
N TYR A 15 -40.91 25.98 -3.88
CA TYR A 15 -39.55 26.05 -3.36
C TYR A 15 -39.32 25.06 -2.20
N GLU A 16 -40.22 25.03 -1.21
CA GLU A 16 -40.15 24.07 -0.10
C GLU A 16 -40.23 22.61 -0.59
N PHE A 17 -41.05 22.36 -1.62
CA PHE A 17 -41.12 21.03 -2.23
C PHE A 17 -39.79 20.61 -2.87
N TYR A 18 -39.13 21.51 -3.61
CA TYR A 18 -37.79 21.27 -4.16
C TYR A 18 -36.79 20.95 -3.05
N LYS A 19 -36.75 21.80 -2.02
CA LYS A 19 -35.83 21.66 -0.89
C LYS A 19 -35.99 20.29 -0.21
N ASN A 20 -37.21 19.94 0.19
CA ASN A 20 -37.50 18.66 0.86
C ASN A 20 -37.10 17.44 0.00
N LYS A 21 -37.27 17.53 -1.32
CA LYS A 21 -36.87 16.46 -2.25
C LYS A 21 -35.34 16.31 -2.35
N MET A 22 -34.61 17.42 -2.35
CA MET A 22 -33.15 17.39 -2.34
C MET A 22 -32.60 16.91 -1.00
N ASP A 23 -33.07 17.49 0.10
CA ASP A 23 -32.68 17.11 1.46
C ASP A 23 -32.89 15.61 1.68
N SER A 24 -34.06 15.06 1.33
CA SER A 24 -34.32 13.62 1.48
C SER A 24 -33.37 12.74 0.66
N LYS A 25 -32.92 13.19 -0.51
CA LYS A 25 -31.97 12.43 -1.34
C LYS A 25 -30.56 12.52 -0.77
N ILE A 26 -30.15 13.68 -0.28
CA ILE A 26 -28.83 13.92 0.30
C ILE A 26 -28.71 13.24 1.68
N GLU A 27 -29.68 13.41 2.57
CA GLU A 27 -29.68 12.79 3.92
C GLU A 27 -29.65 11.26 3.87
N SER A 28 -30.24 10.66 2.83
CA SER A 28 -30.16 9.21 2.63
C SER A 28 -28.73 8.73 2.34
N GLN A 29 -27.85 9.63 1.93
CA GLN A 29 -26.46 9.38 1.60
C GLN A 29 -25.60 9.85 2.76
N ARG A 30 -24.85 8.92 3.35
CA ARG A 30 -23.85 9.26 4.39
C ARG A 30 -22.53 9.78 3.79
N ARG A 31 -22.49 9.98 2.47
CA ARG A 31 -21.28 10.18 1.67
C ARG A 31 -21.53 11.11 0.51
N SER A 32 -20.45 11.64 -0.06
CA SER A 32 -20.49 12.47 -1.25
C SER A 32 -21.04 11.69 -2.46
N LEU A 33 -21.89 12.37 -3.22
CA LEU A 33 -22.48 11.87 -4.45
C LEU A 33 -21.57 12.21 -5.63
N GLU A 34 -21.56 11.35 -6.64
CA GLU A 34 -21.05 11.73 -7.96
C GLU A 34 -21.80 12.94 -8.51
N ASP A 35 -21.08 13.86 -9.14
CA ASP A 35 -21.63 15.10 -9.73
C ASP A 35 -22.79 14.84 -10.69
N SER A 36 -22.70 13.75 -11.47
CA SER A 36 -23.72 13.36 -12.43
C SER A 36 -25.04 12.97 -11.74
N LEU A 37 -24.95 12.29 -10.60
CA LEU A 37 -26.09 11.85 -9.81
C LEU A 37 -26.73 13.03 -9.07
N LEU A 38 -25.91 13.90 -8.46
CA LEU A 38 -26.38 15.11 -7.80
C LEU A 38 -27.11 16.04 -8.78
N THR A 39 -26.54 16.23 -9.98
CA THR A 39 -27.14 17.02 -11.07
C THR A 39 -28.45 16.41 -11.56
N SER A 40 -28.51 15.08 -11.69
CA SER A 40 -29.75 14.36 -12.03
C SER A 40 -30.84 14.58 -10.99
N TYR A 41 -30.49 14.51 -9.70
CA TYR A 41 -31.41 14.79 -8.61
C TYR A 41 -31.95 16.20 -8.64
N HIS A 42 -31.09 17.19 -8.86
CA HIS A 42 -31.48 18.58 -9.03
C HIS A 42 -32.43 18.75 -10.21
N SER A 43 -32.09 18.23 -11.39
CA SER A 43 -32.89 18.35 -12.60
C SER A 43 -34.32 17.82 -12.39
N VAL A 44 -34.44 16.61 -11.83
CA VAL A 44 -35.75 16.00 -11.53
C VAL A 44 -36.53 16.84 -10.50
N SER A 45 -35.90 17.19 -9.38
CA SER A 45 -36.57 17.94 -8.30
C SER A 45 -37.01 19.33 -8.76
N LYS A 46 -36.18 20.02 -9.57
CA LYS A 46 -36.49 21.33 -10.16
C LYS A 46 -37.68 21.22 -11.11
N SER A 47 -37.66 20.26 -12.03
CA SER A 47 -38.77 20.05 -12.97
C SER A 47 -40.09 19.77 -12.25
N GLU A 48 -40.08 18.94 -11.19
CA GLU A 48 -41.28 18.67 -10.39
C GLU A 48 -41.80 19.94 -9.67
N ALA A 49 -40.91 20.75 -9.09
CA ALA A 49 -41.28 21.98 -8.41
C ALA A 49 -41.88 23.03 -9.36
N ILE A 50 -41.27 23.22 -10.54
CA ILE A 50 -41.79 24.14 -11.56
C ILE A 50 -43.13 23.64 -12.10
N ALA A 51 -43.29 22.35 -12.36
CA ALA A 51 -44.57 21.78 -12.78
C ALA A 51 -45.67 21.96 -11.71
N ALA A 52 -45.34 21.83 -10.42
CA ALA A 52 -46.27 22.06 -9.33
C ALA A 52 -46.71 23.54 -9.23
N TYR A 53 -45.79 24.47 -9.47
CA TYR A 53 -46.10 25.90 -9.58
C TYR A 53 -47.02 26.17 -10.78
N ASP A 54 -46.60 25.76 -11.98
CA ASP A 54 -47.32 26.03 -13.23
C ASP A 54 -48.76 25.47 -13.18
N LYS A 55 -48.94 24.25 -12.66
CA LYS A 55 -50.26 23.61 -12.52
C LYS A 55 -51.23 24.41 -11.65
N LYS A 56 -50.74 25.08 -10.60
CA LYS A 56 -51.58 25.90 -9.72
C LYS A 56 -51.89 27.27 -10.33
N ILE A 57 -50.99 27.82 -11.12
CA ILE A 57 -51.12 29.17 -11.69
C ILE A 57 -51.76 29.14 -13.11
N GLN A 58 -51.98 27.97 -13.70
CA GLN A 58 -52.53 27.83 -15.07
C GLN A 58 -53.87 28.54 -15.35
N TYR A 59 -54.60 28.97 -14.32
CA TYR A 59 -55.90 29.64 -14.45
C TYR A 59 -55.86 31.16 -14.19
N THR A 60 -54.68 31.80 -14.06
CA THR A 60 -54.61 33.28 -14.02
C THR A 60 -55.12 33.87 -15.33
N ARG A 61 -56.21 34.64 -15.27
CA ARG A 61 -57.01 35.10 -16.43
C ARG A 61 -56.74 36.53 -16.91
N ASN A 62 -56.04 37.34 -16.12
CA ASN A 62 -55.79 38.75 -16.45
C ASN A 62 -54.31 39.00 -16.78
N ASP A 63 -54.03 39.85 -17.77
CA ASP A 63 -52.67 40.12 -18.29
C ASP A 63 -51.68 40.57 -17.20
N ALA A 64 -52.13 41.39 -16.24
CA ALA A 64 -51.30 41.86 -15.13
C ALA A 64 -50.87 40.70 -14.20
N SER A 65 -51.75 39.74 -13.98
CA SER A 65 -51.49 38.57 -13.12
C SER A 65 -50.60 37.56 -13.83
N PHE A 66 -50.69 37.47 -15.16
CA PHE A 66 -49.78 36.66 -15.99
C PHE A 66 -48.35 37.21 -15.95
N ALA A 67 -48.17 38.52 -16.13
CA ALA A 67 -46.85 39.15 -16.02
C ALA A 67 -46.23 38.93 -14.62
N THR A 68 -47.04 39.08 -13.57
CA THR A 68 -46.63 38.83 -12.18
C THR A 68 -46.24 37.35 -11.98
N ALA A 69 -47.02 36.40 -12.51
CA ALA A 69 -46.73 34.98 -12.42
C ALA A 69 -45.40 34.59 -13.11
N ALA A 70 -45.10 35.21 -14.26
CA ALA A 70 -43.84 34.99 -14.97
C ALA A 70 -42.63 35.53 -14.20
N GLU A 71 -42.76 36.72 -13.57
CA GLU A 71 -41.71 37.30 -12.73
C GLU A 71 -41.44 36.45 -11.48
N VAL A 72 -42.49 36.00 -10.81
CA VAL A 72 -42.37 35.15 -9.62
C VAL A 72 -41.78 33.78 -10.00
N ARG A 73 -42.15 33.20 -11.14
CA ARG A 73 -41.53 31.96 -11.64
C ARG A 73 -40.02 32.12 -11.87
N LYS A 74 -39.58 33.21 -12.51
CA LYS A 74 -38.15 33.47 -12.71
C LYS A 74 -37.41 33.60 -11.37
N SER A 75 -38.07 34.21 -10.38
CA SER A 75 -37.51 34.34 -9.03
C SER A 75 -37.43 32.97 -8.33
N LEU A 76 -38.44 32.11 -8.48
CA LEU A 76 -38.43 30.74 -7.99
C LEU A 76 -37.27 29.93 -8.61
N GLU A 77 -37.13 29.97 -9.95
CA GLU A 77 -36.05 29.27 -10.64
C GLU A 77 -34.69 29.76 -10.16
N ARG A 78 -34.49 31.07 -10.00
CA ARG A 78 -33.24 31.64 -9.45
C ARG A 78 -32.96 31.13 -8.04
N ASN A 79 -33.95 31.15 -7.15
CA ASN A 79 -33.77 30.69 -5.77
C ASN A 79 -33.45 29.18 -5.72
N ILE A 80 -34.03 28.38 -6.62
CA ILE A 80 -33.71 26.95 -6.75
C ILE A 80 -32.26 26.75 -7.19
N GLU A 81 -31.77 27.51 -8.17
CA GLU A 81 -30.37 27.44 -8.61
C GLU A 81 -29.40 27.88 -7.51
N GLU A 82 -29.73 28.94 -6.77
CA GLU A 82 -28.91 29.42 -5.66
C GLU A 82 -28.80 28.36 -4.55
N LEU A 83 -29.92 27.74 -4.18
CA LEU A 83 -29.93 26.63 -3.22
C LEU A 83 -29.21 25.38 -3.78
N PHE A 84 -29.27 25.13 -5.09
CA PHE A 84 -28.48 24.05 -5.68
C PHE A 84 -26.98 24.28 -5.53
N GLY A 85 -26.54 25.53 -5.66
CA GLY A 85 -25.15 25.93 -5.41
C GLY A 85 -24.67 25.52 -4.02
N THR A 86 -25.50 25.69 -2.98
CA THR A 86 -25.11 25.28 -1.62
C THR A 86 -25.00 23.77 -1.47
N TYR A 87 -25.90 22.99 -2.09
CA TYR A 87 -25.79 21.53 -2.09
C TYR A 87 -24.53 21.03 -2.81
N VAL A 88 -24.12 21.69 -3.89
CA VAL A 88 -22.86 21.37 -4.59
C VAL A 88 -21.67 21.64 -3.68
N GLU A 89 -21.65 22.79 -2.99
CA GLU A 89 -20.58 23.13 -2.05
C GLU A 89 -20.48 22.13 -0.89
N GLU A 90 -21.61 21.78 -0.27
CA GLU A 90 -21.66 20.76 0.79
C GLU A 90 -21.18 19.39 0.29
N ASN A 91 -21.57 18.98 -0.92
CA ASN A 91 -21.13 17.74 -1.53
C ASN A 91 -19.61 17.71 -1.75
N ASN A 92 -19.05 18.83 -2.21
CA ASN A 92 -17.60 18.97 -2.41
C ASN A 92 -16.83 18.92 -1.08
N ASN A 93 -17.36 19.53 -0.03
CA ASN A 93 -16.76 19.46 1.31
C ASN A 93 -16.74 18.02 1.84
N MET A 94 -17.85 17.29 1.69
CA MET A 94 -17.89 15.86 2.04
C MET A 94 -16.87 15.03 1.24
N ALA A 95 -16.74 15.29 -0.07
CA ALA A 95 -15.77 14.59 -0.91
C ALA A 95 -14.32 14.86 -0.49
N MET A 96 -14.01 16.09 -0.07
CA MET A 96 -12.68 16.45 0.45
C MET A 96 -12.37 15.75 1.77
N ASP A 97 -13.32 15.70 2.71
CA ASP A 97 -13.16 15.01 3.98
C ASP A 97 -12.94 13.50 3.76
N GLU A 98 -13.73 12.90 2.87
CA GLU A 98 -13.56 11.49 2.48
C GLU A 98 -12.19 11.22 1.86
N ARG A 99 -11.69 12.12 1.00
CA ARG A 99 -10.36 12.01 0.42
C ARG A 99 -9.27 12.03 1.50
N PHE A 100 -9.40 12.93 2.47
CA PHE A 100 -8.48 12.97 3.61
C PHE A 100 -8.48 11.67 4.40
N GLU A 101 -9.67 11.09 4.67
CA GLU A 101 -9.78 9.80 5.36
C GLU A 101 -9.16 8.64 4.57
N ILE A 102 -9.32 8.62 3.25
CA ILE A 102 -8.71 7.63 2.36
C ILE A 102 -7.18 7.73 2.42
N ASP A 103 -6.63 8.92 2.26
CA ASP A 103 -5.18 9.15 2.28
C ASP A 103 -4.57 8.74 3.63
N GLU A 104 -5.22 9.09 4.73
CA GLU A 104 -4.80 8.72 6.08
C GLU A 104 -4.86 7.20 6.31
N THR A 105 -5.87 6.53 5.74
CA THR A 105 -5.99 5.07 5.80
C THR A 105 -4.90 4.37 5.00
N SER A 106 -4.63 4.86 3.79
CA SER A 106 -3.52 4.40 2.95
C SER A 106 -2.17 4.54 3.68
N LYS A 107 -1.93 5.71 4.30
CA LYS A 107 -0.73 5.96 5.10
C LYS A 107 -0.56 4.96 6.25
N ARG A 108 -1.62 4.70 7.03
CA ARG A 108 -1.56 3.72 8.14
C ARG A 108 -1.31 2.30 7.65
N ALA A 109 -1.89 1.92 6.51
CA ALA A 109 -1.63 0.61 5.90
C ALA A 109 -0.15 0.48 5.47
N TYR A 110 0.43 1.54 4.89
CA TYR A 110 1.84 1.59 4.56
C TYR A 110 2.75 1.50 5.80
N GLU A 111 2.44 2.24 6.86
CA GLU A 111 3.17 2.16 8.14
C GLU A 111 3.06 0.77 8.77
N HIS A 112 1.91 0.11 8.63
CA HIS A 112 1.72 -1.27 9.09
C HIS A 112 2.61 -2.26 8.32
N TYR A 113 2.65 -2.14 6.98
CA TYR A 113 3.56 -2.93 6.15
C TYR A 113 5.01 -2.76 6.60
N LYS A 114 5.46 -1.50 6.73
CA LYS A 114 6.82 -1.16 7.14
C LYS A 114 7.16 -1.79 8.48
N SER A 115 6.32 -1.58 9.50
CA SER A 115 6.55 -2.11 10.84
C SER A 115 6.63 -3.64 10.86
N LYS A 116 5.83 -4.33 10.05
CA LYS A 116 5.88 -5.79 9.91
C LYS A 116 7.18 -6.26 9.26
N MET A 117 7.62 -5.59 8.21
CA MET A 117 8.89 -5.89 7.55
C MET A 117 10.08 -5.64 8.48
N ASP A 118 10.14 -4.47 9.11
CA ASP A 118 11.17 -4.11 10.10
C ASP A 118 11.25 -5.17 11.21
N SER A 119 10.11 -5.61 11.75
CA SER A 119 10.09 -6.64 12.81
C SER A 119 10.63 -8.02 12.39
N LYS A 120 10.64 -8.32 11.09
CA LYS A 120 11.13 -9.59 10.52
C LYS A 120 12.60 -9.51 10.09
N ILE A 121 13.05 -8.31 9.69
CA ILE A 121 14.38 -8.07 9.12
C ILE A 121 15.34 -7.50 10.17
N GLU A 122 14.98 -6.48 10.95
CA GLU A 122 15.91 -5.83 11.91
C GLU A 122 16.55 -6.78 12.94
N PRO A 123 15.84 -7.80 13.48
CA PRO A 123 16.47 -8.73 14.42
C PRO A 123 17.52 -9.64 13.77
N GLN A 124 17.51 -9.76 12.44
CA GLN A 124 18.44 -10.59 11.71
C GLN A 124 19.81 -9.92 11.73
N ARG A 125 20.82 -10.61 12.29
CA ARG A 125 22.22 -10.20 12.15
C ARG A 125 22.82 -10.62 10.81
N ARG A 126 22.02 -11.31 9.99
CA ARG A 126 22.45 -11.99 8.78
C ARG A 126 21.48 -11.78 7.64
N SER A 127 21.94 -12.02 6.43
CA SER A 127 21.10 -12.01 5.24
C SER A 127 20.10 -13.17 5.25
N LEU A 128 18.85 -12.84 4.92
CA LEU A 128 17.77 -13.79 4.73
C LEU A 128 17.91 -14.49 3.37
N GLU A 129 17.50 -15.75 3.31
CA GLU A 129 17.26 -16.40 2.02
C GLU A 129 16.18 -15.64 1.22
N ASP A 130 16.38 -15.49 -0.09
CA ASP A 130 15.45 -14.80 -0.99
C ASP A 130 14.02 -15.32 -0.90
N SER A 131 13.86 -16.63 -0.74
CA SER A 131 12.54 -17.28 -0.62
C SER A 131 11.81 -16.82 0.64
N LEU A 132 12.53 -16.70 1.76
CA LEU A 132 12.01 -16.24 3.04
C LEU A 132 11.71 -14.73 3.02
N LEU A 133 12.59 -13.93 2.43
CA LEU A 133 12.37 -12.49 2.26
C LEU A 133 11.11 -12.21 1.42
N ASN A 134 10.96 -12.91 0.29
CA ASN A 134 9.77 -12.81 -0.57
C ASN A 134 8.49 -13.26 0.15
N HIS A 135 8.58 -14.31 0.98
CA HIS A 135 7.46 -14.76 1.79
C HIS A 135 7.03 -13.68 2.80
N CYS A 136 8.00 -13.08 3.50
CA CYS A 136 7.78 -12.00 4.45
C CYS A 136 7.09 -10.80 3.80
N HIS A 137 7.58 -10.37 2.63
CA HIS A 137 6.97 -9.29 1.84
C HIS A 137 5.53 -9.62 1.44
N SER A 138 5.30 -10.80 0.85
CA SER A 138 3.97 -11.21 0.36
C SER A 138 2.93 -11.23 1.49
N GLU A 139 3.31 -11.74 2.66
CA GLU A 139 2.46 -11.78 3.84
C GLU A 139 2.15 -10.36 4.34
N SER A 140 3.18 -9.53 4.56
CA SER A 140 3.03 -8.16 5.07
C SER A 140 2.23 -7.28 4.12
N LYS A 141 2.46 -7.40 2.80
CA LYS A 141 1.71 -6.68 1.76
C LYS A 141 0.22 -7.05 1.82
N ARG A 142 -0.09 -8.35 1.87
CA ARG A 142 -1.48 -8.82 1.96
C ARG A 142 -2.19 -8.26 3.20
N GLU A 143 -1.52 -8.25 4.35
CA GLU A 143 -2.08 -7.67 5.58
C GLU A 143 -2.34 -6.17 5.46
N ALA A 144 -1.42 -5.40 4.89
CA ALA A 144 -1.57 -3.97 4.67
C ALA A 144 -2.74 -3.65 3.72
N ILE A 145 -2.87 -4.38 2.61
CA ILE A 145 -3.98 -4.21 1.67
C ILE A 145 -5.31 -4.59 2.34
N ALA A 146 -5.36 -5.68 3.11
CA ALA A 146 -6.56 -6.04 3.85
C ALA A 146 -6.94 -4.99 4.91
N ALA A 147 -5.96 -4.37 5.57
CA ALA A 147 -6.21 -3.29 6.53
C ALA A 147 -6.81 -2.04 5.87
N TYR A 148 -6.33 -1.70 4.67
CA TYR A 148 -6.87 -0.63 3.84
C TYR A 148 -8.33 -0.94 3.41
N GLU A 149 -8.57 -2.10 2.81
CA GLU A 149 -9.88 -2.52 2.29
C GLU A 149 -10.96 -2.65 3.38
N LYS A 150 -10.58 -3.06 4.60
CA LYS A 150 -11.54 -3.23 5.71
C LYS A 150 -12.24 -1.91 6.07
N LYS A 151 -11.56 -0.78 5.87
CA LYS A 151 -12.09 0.55 6.18
C LYS A 151 -12.80 1.18 4.96
N ASP A 152 -12.35 0.83 3.76
CA ASP A 152 -12.77 1.44 2.51
C ASP A 152 -13.92 0.66 1.84
N GLN A 153 -15.10 0.68 2.46
CA GLN A 153 -16.33 0.15 1.85
C GLN A 153 -17.02 1.20 0.98
N TYR A 154 -16.37 1.69 -0.08
CA TYR A 154 -16.97 2.65 -1.01
C TYR A 154 -17.83 1.95 -2.05
N THR A 155 -19.09 2.40 -2.17
CA THR A 155 -20.00 1.95 -3.24
C THR A 155 -19.69 2.69 -4.53
N ARG A 156 -19.96 2.04 -5.67
CA ARG A 156 -19.62 2.54 -7.01
C ARG A 156 -20.18 3.93 -7.34
N ASN A 157 -21.26 4.36 -6.68
CA ASN A 157 -21.91 5.64 -6.92
C ASN A 157 -21.38 6.79 -6.03
N ASN A 158 -20.32 6.53 -5.25
CA ASN A 158 -19.70 7.53 -4.38
C ASN A 158 -18.56 8.20 -5.15
N ALA A 159 -18.45 9.52 -5.06
CA ALA A 159 -17.36 10.24 -5.72
C ALA A 159 -15.96 9.76 -5.27
N SER A 160 -15.85 9.29 -4.03
CA SER A 160 -14.62 8.78 -3.43
C SER A 160 -14.25 7.34 -3.83
N PHE A 161 -15.06 6.63 -4.62
CA PHE A 161 -14.70 5.29 -5.11
C PHE A 161 -13.44 5.30 -5.99
N ALA A 162 -13.38 6.24 -6.95
CA ALA A 162 -12.22 6.37 -7.84
C ALA A 162 -10.97 6.79 -7.04
N ILE A 163 -11.14 7.70 -6.08
CA ILE A 163 -10.07 8.19 -5.21
C ILE A 163 -9.50 7.04 -4.36
N ALA A 164 -10.35 6.17 -3.80
CA ALA A 164 -9.91 5.01 -3.06
C ALA A 164 -9.13 4.02 -3.94
N ALA A 165 -9.56 3.80 -5.19
CA ALA A 165 -8.83 2.96 -6.13
C ALA A 165 -7.43 3.54 -6.45
N GLU A 166 -7.33 4.84 -6.69
CA GLU A 166 -6.04 5.52 -6.91
C GLU A 166 -5.13 5.45 -5.67
N ALA A 167 -5.68 5.65 -4.48
CA ALA A 167 -4.95 5.58 -3.22
C ALA A 167 -4.42 4.16 -2.94
N ARG A 168 -5.20 3.12 -3.30
CA ARG A 168 -4.75 1.73 -3.26
C ARG A 168 -3.59 1.47 -4.22
N GLU A 169 -3.69 1.90 -5.47
CA GLU A 169 -2.62 1.72 -6.45
C GLU A 169 -1.33 2.42 -6.00
N ARG A 170 -1.46 3.62 -5.43
CA ARG A 170 -0.33 4.33 -4.83
C ARG A 170 0.27 3.57 -3.64
N LEU A 171 -0.56 3.04 -2.75
CA LEU A 171 -0.12 2.22 -1.62
C LEU A 171 0.68 1.01 -2.10
N GLU A 172 0.16 0.26 -3.07
CA GLU A 172 0.82 -0.91 -3.63
C GLU A 172 2.18 -0.54 -4.23
N ARG A 173 2.28 0.56 -4.99
CA ARG A 173 3.57 1.05 -5.52
C ARG A 173 4.57 1.40 -4.41
N MET A 174 4.14 2.13 -3.39
CA MET A 174 5.02 2.51 -2.28
C MET A 174 5.52 1.27 -1.51
N ILE A 175 4.68 0.25 -1.36
CA ILE A 175 5.07 -1.03 -0.76
C ILE A 175 6.15 -1.73 -1.59
N GLU A 176 6.00 -1.79 -2.92
CA GLU A 176 7.00 -2.40 -3.81
C GLU A 176 8.31 -1.62 -3.83
N GLU A 177 8.26 -0.29 -3.85
CA GLU A 177 9.45 0.56 -3.78
C GLU A 177 10.23 0.31 -2.48
N LEU A 178 9.53 0.28 -1.33
CA LEU A 178 10.15 -0.02 -0.04
C LEU A 178 10.68 -1.46 0.01
N PHE A 179 9.99 -2.42 -0.60
CA PHE A 179 10.50 -3.79 -0.72
C PHE A 179 11.82 -3.86 -1.49
N GLY A 180 11.94 -3.07 -2.57
CA GLY A 180 13.21 -2.93 -3.30
C GLY A 180 14.36 -2.52 -2.40
N THR A 181 14.13 -1.57 -1.48
CA THR A 181 15.14 -1.15 -0.49
C THR A 181 15.53 -2.29 0.45
N TYR A 182 14.55 -3.02 1.01
CA TYR A 182 14.85 -4.18 1.88
C TYR A 182 15.63 -5.27 1.14
N ALA A 183 15.30 -5.54 -0.13
CA ALA A 183 16.02 -6.53 -0.94
C ALA A 183 17.46 -6.10 -1.23
N GLU A 184 17.69 -4.81 -1.51
CA GLU A 184 19.03 -4.26 -1.70
C GLU A 184 19.88 -4.36 -0.42
N GLU A 185 19.31 -3.97 0.72
CA GLU A 185 19.96 -4.11 2.03
C GLU A 185 20.30 -5.58 2.35
N ASN A 186 19.38 -6.50 2.07
CA ASN A 186 19.59 -7.94 2.26
C ASN A 186 20.75 -8.48 1.39
N ASN A 187 20.82 -8.06 0.12
CA ASN A 187 21.90 -8.43 -0.79
C ASN A 187 23.25 -7.88 -0.34
N ASN A 188 23.28 -6.66 0.20
CA ASN A 188 24.50 -6.07 0.75
C ASN A 188 25.01 -6.88 1.96
N MET A 189 24.12 -7.29 2.86
CA MET A 189 24.48 -8.18 3.97
C MET A 189 25.03 -9.53 3.47
N ALA A 190 24.41 -10.12 2.44
CA ALA A 190 24.87 -11.39 1.87
C ALA A 190 26.28 -11.27 1.24
N MET A 191 26.56 -10.14 0.59
CA MET A 191 27.88 -9.84 0.05
C MET A 191 28.94 -9.71 1.15
N ASP A 192 28.63 -8.96 2.22
CA ASP A 192 29.55 -8.78 3.36
C ASP A 192 29.85 -10.13 4.05
N GLU A 193 28.82 -10.95 4.25
CA GLU A 193 28.97 -12.31 4.78
C GLU A 193 29.86 -13.19 3.91
N ARG A 194 29.68 -13.12 2.59
CA ARG A 194 30.50 -13.89 1.64
C ARG A 194 31.97 -13.50 1.73
N VAL A 195 32.26 -12.20 1.84
CA VAL A 195 33.63 -11.71 2.04
C VAL A 195 34.23 -12.25 3.34
N GLU A 196 33.45 -12.29 4.42
CA GLU A 196 33.91 -12.84 5.71
C GLU A 196 34.18 -14.35 5.64
N ILE A 197 33.30 -15.11 4.96
CA ILE A 197 33.46 -16.54 4.73
C ILE A 197 34.69 -16.83 3.88
N ASP A 198 34.90 -16.09 2.78
CA ASP A 198 36.05 -16.24 1.90
C ASP A 198 37.36 -15.96 2.63
N GLU A 199 37.39 -14.89 3.44
CA GLU A 199 38.55 -14.53 4.26
C GLU A 199 38.86 -15.60 5.33
N THR A 200 37.82 -16.15 5.96
CA THR A 200 37.95 -17.24 6.93
C THR A 200 38.47 -18.51 6.26
N SER A 201 37.94 -18.86 5.08
CA SER A 201 38.40 -19.99 4.27
C SER A 201 39.86 -19.86 3.89
N ARG A 202 40.27 -18.67 3.44
CA ARG A 202 41.64 -18.34 3.08
C ARG A 202 42.60 -18.51 4.26
N LYS A 203 42.26 -17.95 5.43
CA LYS A 203 43.05 -18.11 6.66
C LYS A 203 43.18 -19.57 7.09
N ALA A 204 42.10 -20.35 7.01
CA ALA A 204 42.14 -21.78 7.32
C ALA A 204 43.08 -22.55 6.37
N TYR A 205 43.04 -22.23 5.08
CA TYR A 205 43.93 -22.81 4.08
C TYR A 205 45.41 -22.45 4.32
N GLU A 206 45.71 -21.18 4.58
CA GLU A 206 47.07 -20.70 4.90
C GLU A 206 47.63 -21.37 6.16
N LEU A 207 46.80 -21.54 7.20
CA LEU A 207 47.16 -22.26 8.41
C LEU A 207 47.47 -23.74 8.15
N ASN A 208 46.63 -24.41 7.35
CA ASN A 208 46.84 -25.81 6.96
C ASN A 208 48.17 -25.99 6.21
N ARG A 209 48.40 -25.15 5.19
CA ARG A 209 49.64 -25.15 4.42
C ARG A 209 50.87 -24.95 5.32
N SER A 210 50.83 -23.97 6.21
CA SER A 210 51.94 -23.69 7.14
C SER A 210 52.22 -24.85 8.09
N LYS A 211 51.18 -25.55 8.56
CA LYS A 211 51.32 -26.77 9.37
C LYS A 211 51.93 -27.91 8.58
N MET A 212 51.50 -28.14 7.34
CA MET A 212 52.09 -29.16 6.46
C MET A 212 53.57 -28.88 6.19
N ASP A 213 53.91 -27.66 5.81
CA ASP A 213 55.30 -27.25 5.53
C ASP A 213 56.19 -27.48 6.77
N SER A 214 55.71 -27.09 7.96
CA SER A 214 56.40 -27.34 9.23
C SER A 214 56.58 -28.84 9.55
N LYS A 215 55.56 -29.65 9.29
CA LYS A 215 55.60 -31.10 9.54
C LYS A 215 56.59 -31.80 8.58
N ILE A 216 56.57 -31.45 7.29
CA ILE A 216 57.53 -31.93 6.28
C ILE A 216 58.95 -31.53 6.68
N GLU A 217 59.17 -30.29 7.11
CA GLU A 217 60.48 -29.82 7.55
C GLU A 217 60.99 -30.58 8.79
N SER A 218 60.11 -30.85 9.76
CA SER A 218 60.45 -31.60 10.98
C SER A 218 60.80 -33.08 10.73
N GLN A 219 60.28 -33.66 9.65
CA GLN A 219 60.39 -35.10 9.34
C GLN A 219 61.34 -35.41 8.16
N ARG A 220 62.13 -34.42 7.71
CA ARG A 220 63.05 -34.42 6.55
C ARG A 220 64.04 -35.59 6.39
N ARG A 221 64.05 -36.58 7.29
CA ARG A 221 64.94 -37.76 7.23
C ARG A 221 64.24 -39.12 7.11
N SER A 222 62.89 -39.24 7.10
CA SER A 222 62.26 -40.57 7.04
C SER A 222 60.80 -40.67 6.53
N LEU A 223 60.31 -39.76 5.68
CA LEU A 223 58.97 -39.96 5.13
C LEU A 223 58.97 -40.99 4.00
N GLU A 224 58.48 -42.18 4.30
CA GLU A 224 57.84 -43.06 3.31
C GLU A 224 56.48 -42.46 2.89
N ASP A 225 56.05 -42.71 1.66
CA ASP A 225 54.81 -42.15 1.06
C ASP A 225 53.55 -42.36 1.92
N SER A 226 53.51 -43.40 2.76
CA SER A 226 52.38 -43.66 3.67
C SER A 226 52.25 -42.63 4.80
N LEU A 227 53.37 -42.10 5.32
CA LEU A 227 53.40 -41.07 6.35
C LEU A 227 52.99 -39.71 5.78
N LEU A 228 53.31 -39.45 4.51
CA LEU A 228 52.97 -38.21 3.81
C LEU A 228 51.45 -38.12 3.62
N ASN A 229 50.83 -39.22 3.16
CA ASN A 229 49.38 -39.32 3.01
C ASN A 229 48.64 -39.20 4.36
N SER A 230 49.17 -39.82 5.42
CA SER A 230 48.59 -39.68 6.77
C SER A 230 48.66 -38.23 7.29
N CYS A 231 49.76 -37.53 7.03
CA CYS A 231 49.91 -36.13 7.42
C CYS A 231 48.94 -35.23 6.66
N HIS A 232 48.75 -35.48 5.36
CA HIS A 232 47.82 -34.74 4.52
C HIS A 232 46.38 -34.90 4.99
N LEU A 233 45.97 -36.12 5.36
CA LEU A 233 44.63 -36.41 5.85
C LEU A 233 44.36 -35.74 7.20
N GLU A 234 45.32 -35.79 8.13
CA GLU A 234 45.20 -35.19 9.47
C GLU A 234 45.09 -33.66 9.39
N SER A 235 45.96 -33.01 8.61
CA SER A 235 45.92 -31.54 8.45
C SER A 235 44.66 -31.08 7.70
N LYS A 236 44.13 -31.88 6.76
CA LYS A 236 42.82 -31.64 6.13
C LYS A 236 41.67 -31.68 7.15
N CYS A 237 41.60 -32.72 7.98
CA CYS A 237 40.57 -32.84 9.01
C CYS A 237 40.60 -31.67 9.99
N GLU A 238 41.79 -31.22 10.40
CA GLU A 238 41.95 -30.05 11.27
C GLU A 238 41.50 -28.75 10.61
N ALA A 239 41.78 -28.56 9.32
CA ALA A 239 41.37 -27.38 8.57
C ALA A 239 39.85 -27.30 8.41
N ILE A 240 39.20 -28.42 8.08
CA ILE A 240 37.73 -28.52 7.99
C ILE A 240 37.10 -28.30 9.38
N ALA A 241 37.66 -28.89 10.43
CA ALA A 241 37.16 -28.69 11.79
C ALA A 241 37.31 -27.23 12.26
N ALA A 242 38.39 -26.54 11.89
CA ALA A 242 38.57 -25.12 12.18
C ALA A 242 37.56 -24.26 11.41
N TYR A 243 37.31 -24.58 10.14
CA TYR A 243 36.29 -23.92 9.32
C TYR A 243 34.88 -24.10 9.91
N ASP A 244 34.46 -25.34 10.17
CA ASP A 244 33.15 -25.68 10.75
C ASP A 244 32.95 -25.07 12.15
N LYS A 245 34.03 -24.91 12.92
CA LYS A 245 33.97 -24.27 14.24
C LYS A 245 33.67 -22.76 14.16
N ILE A 246 34.14 -22.09 13.11
CA ILE A 246 33.93 -20.66 12.90
C ILE A 246 32.59 -20.40 12.20
N ASN A 247 32.21 -21.27 11.26
CA ASN A 247 31.09 -21.10 10.34
C ASN A 247 29.85 -21.90 10.75
N GLN A 248 29.35 -21.63 11.95
CA GLN A 248 28.09 -22.20 12.44
C GLN A 248 26.91 -21.35 11.95
N TYR A 249 26.39 -21.70 10.78
CA TYR A 249 25.23 -21.05 10.16
C TYR A 249 23.96 -21.86 10.38
N THR A 250 22.83 -21.19 10.56
CA THR A 250 21.52 -21.85 10.60
C THR A 250 21.03 -22.06 9.16
N ARG A 251 20.18 -23.08 8.93
CA ARG A 251 19.69 -23.39 7.57
C ARG A 251 18.90 -22.25 6.92
N ASP A 252 18.39 -21.32 7.72
CA ASP A 252 17.58 -20.21 7.26
C ASP A 252 18.43 -18.98 6.89
N ASP A 253 19.76 -19.04 7.13
CA ASP A 253 20.72 -17.99 6.74
C ASP A 253 21.17 -18.23 5.29
N ALA A 254 21.20 -17.19 4.44
CA ALA A 254 21.77 -17.35 3.08
C ALA A 254 23.26 -17.74 3.14
N SER A 255 23.96 -17.30 4.19
CA SER A 255 25.32 -17.73 4.53
C SER A 255 25.51 -19.25 4.66
N PHE A 256 24.47 -20.02 5.00
CA PHE A 256 24.59 -21.48 5.10
C PHE A 256 24.93 -22.13 3.76
N VAL A 257 24.29 -21.66 2.67
CA VAL A 257 24.56 -22.16 1.32
C VAL A 257 25.97 -21.77 0.88
N ILE A 258 26.36 -20.52 1.11
CA ILE A 258 27.70 -20.00 0.78
C ILE A 258 28.78 -20.76 1.55
N ALA A 259 28.57 -21.01 2.85
CA ALA A 259 29.51 -21.77 3.66
C ALA A 259 29.61 -23.24 3.23
N ALA A 260 28.51 -23.85 2.81
CA ALA A 260 28.52 -25.21 2.28
C ALA A 260 29.34 -25.30 0.98
N GLU A 261 29.20 -24.34 0.06
CA GLU A 261 29.98 -24.28 -1.19
C GLU A 261 31.47 -24.06 -0.92
N ALA A 262 31.82 -23.16 0.01
CA ALA A 262 33.20 -22.89 0.39
C ALA A 262 33.85 -24.11 1.07
N ARG A 263 33.09 -24.82 1.92
CA ARG A 263 33.53 -26.10 2.50
C ARG A 263 33.76 -27.16 1.43
N GLU A 264 32.83 -27.33 0.48
CA GLU A 264 32.99 -28.29 -0.61
C GLU A 264 34.24 -27.99 -1.45
N SER A 265 34.52 -26.70 -1.67
CA SER A 265 35.73 -26.24 -2.37
C SER A 265 37.02 -26.54 -1.60
N LEU A 266 37.02 -26.34 -0.28
CA LEU A 266 38.11 -26.75 0.62
C LEU A 266 38.34 -28.27 0.58
N GLU A 267 37.26 -29.05 0.61
CA GLU A 267 37.34 -30.52 0.54
C GLU A 267 37.93 -31.01 -0.79
N LYS A 268 37.59 -30.35 -1.91
CA LYS A 268 38.15 -30.64 -3.25
C LYS A 268 39.62 -30.26 -3.35
N HIS A 269 40.01 -29.07 -2.91
CA HIS A 269 41.40 -28.59 -3.01
C HIS A 269 42.38 -29.34 -2.10
N CYS A 270 41.92 -29.91 -0.99
CA CYS A 270 42.75 -30.74 -0.12
C CYS A 270 42.80 -32.23 -0.54
N SER A 271 42.31 -32.60 -1.72
CA SER A 271 42.29 -33.99 -2.22
C SER A 271 43.19 -34.23 -3.45
N ALA A 272 43.91 -33.21 -3.91
CA ALA A 272 44.86 -33.25 -5.02
C ALA A 272 46.30 -33.20 -4.50
#